data_AF-A0A317ZZP9-F1
#
_entry.id   AF-A0A317ZZP9-F1
#
_cell.length_a   1.000
_cell.length_b   1.000
_cell.length_c   1.000
_cell.angle_alpha   90.00
_cell.angle_beta   90.00
_cell.angle_gamma   90.00
#
_symmetry.space_group_name_H-M   'P 1'
#
loop_
_entity.id
_entity.type
_entity.pdbx_description
1 polymer ?
#
loop_
_entity_poly.entity_id
_entity_poly.type
_entity_poly.pdbx_seq_one_letter_code
_entity_poly.pdbx_strand_id
1 'polypeptide(L)'
;MQQIREIRKKVNISVNDLAEMIGTEPGAVYHYESNRRTPDFNQCWKIVNALNQLGAHCSFDDVFPNPKHKNSLTTSKPLDGPYQKVTTNESDQHPRKNRELKDKPHGRHGRTAV
;
A
#
# COMPACT_ATOMS: atom_id res chain seq x y z
N MET A 1 9.46 -15.15 1.52
CA MET A 1 8.90 -15.79 2.73
C MET A 1 8.23 -14.70 3.56
N GLN A 2 7.03 -14.92 4.09
CA GLN A 2 6.35 -13.95 4.97
C GLN A 2 6.91 -14.04 6.41
N GLN A 3 7.06 -12.91 7.10
CA GLN A 3 7.64 -12.85 8.47
C GLN A 3 6.60 -12.60 9.59
N ILE A 4 5.31 -12.71 9.27
CA ILE A 4 4.20 -12.41 10.20
C ILE A 4 4.36 -13.12 11.55
N ARG A 5 4.61 -14.44 11.53
CA ARG A 5 4.77 -15.26 12.74
C ARG A 5 5.94 -14.81 13.62
N GLU A 6 7.07 -14.49 12.98
CA GLU A 6 8.30 -14.11 13.68
C GLU A 6 8.14 -12.76 14.36
N ILE A 7 7.53 -11.79 13.67
CA ILE A 7 7.24 -10.47 14.24
C ILE A 7 6.24 -10.61 15.39
N ARG A 8 5.13 -11.33 15.18
CA ARG A 8 4.11 -11.55 16.20
C ARG A 8 4.68 -12.16 17.49
N LYS A 9 5.55 -13.17 17.36
CA LYS A 9 6.22 -13.80 18.50
C LYS A 9 7.17 -12.86 19.24
N LYS A 10 7.90 -11.99 18.53
CA LYS A 10 8.80 -11.02 19.16
C LYS A 10 8.09 -10.08 20.12
N VAL A 11 6.82 -9.75 19.83
CA VAL A 11 5.99 -8.88 20.66
C VAL A 11 4.95 -9.64 21.49
N ASN A 12 5.06 -10.97 21.58
CA ASN A 12 4.18 -11.83 22.39
C ASN A 12 2.67 -11.70 22.10
N ILE A 13 2.31 -11.40 20.86
CA ILE A 13 0.90 -11.30 20.42
C ILE A 13 0.35 -12.69 20.10
N SER A 14 -0.91 -12.98 20.43
CA SER A 14 -1.54 -14.24 20.03
C SER A 14 -2.07 -14.18 18.59
N VAL A 15 -2.27 -15.35 17.95
CA VAL A 15 -2.89 -15.40 16.61
C VAL A 15 -4.31 -14.83 16.64
N ASN A 16 -5.01 -15.01 17.75
CA ASN A 16 -6.39 -14.55 17.92
C ASN A 16 -6.45 -13.01 17.97
N ASP A 17 -5.56 -12.37 18.73
CA ASP A 17 -5.53 -10.91 18.84
C ASP A 17 -5.22 -10.26 17.48
N LEU A 18 -4.28 -10.86 16.73
CA LEU A 18 -3.97 -10.39 15.39
C LEU A 18 -5.17 -10.56 14.44
N ALA A 19 -5.87 -11.70 14.53
CA ALA A 19 -7.04 -12.00 13.72
C ALA A 19 -8.21 -11.04 14.00
N GLU A 20 -8.45 -10.74 15.28
CA GLU A 20 -9.45 -9.78 15.73
C GLU A 20 -9.16 -8.38 15.18
N MET A 21 -7.91 -7.92 15.29
CA MET A 21 -7.50 -6.59 14.81
C MET A 21 -7.64 -6.42 13.28
N ILE A 22 -7.41 -7.47 12.50
CA ILE A 22 -7.57 -7.40 11.03
C ILE A 22 -8.99 -7.74 10.56
N GLY A 23 -9.85 -8.23 11.46
CA GLY A 23 -11.22 -8.65 11.16
C GLY A 23 -11.29 -9.94 10.34
N THR A 24 -10.45 -10.94 10.67
CA THR A 24 -10.46 -12.25 10.00
C THR A 24 -10.49 -13.39 11.01
N GLU A 25 -10.67 -14.62 10.53
CA GLU A 25 -10.63 -15.81 11.38
C GLU A 25 -9.18 -16.17 11.76
N PRO A 26 -8.90 -16.65 12.98
CA PRO A 26 -7.56 -17.13 13.38
C PRO A 26 -6.97 -18.17 12.42
N GLY A 27 -7.79 -19.04 11.83
CA GLY A 27 -7.38 -20.01 10.82
C GLY A 27 -6.80 -19.35 9.56
N ALA A 28 -7.33 -18.19 9.15
CA ALA A 28 -6.79 -17.42 8.03
C ALA A 28 -5.37 -16.92 8.35
N VAL A 29 -5.16 -16.40 9.56
CA VAL A 29 -3.84 -15.96 10.03
C VAL A 29 -2.84 -17.11 10.06
N TYR A 30 -3.23 -18.29 10.54
CA TYR A 30 -2.38 -19.49 10.49
C TYR A 30 -1.98 -19.85 9.05
N HIS A 31 -2.89 -19.73 8.10
CA HIS A 31 -2.59 -19.97 6.68
C HIS A 31 -1.63 -18.93 6.11
N TYR A 32 -1.76 -17.66 6.50
CA TYR A 32 -0.82 -16.61 6.10
C TYR A 32 0.57 -16.87 6.69
N GLU A 33 0.66 -17.17 7.99
CA GLU A 33 1.92 -17.50 8.68
C GLU A 33 2.62 -18.72 8.07
N SER A 34 1.85 -19.71 7.62
CA SER A 34 2.36 -20.94 7.02
C SER A 34 2.60 -20.84 5.50
N ASN A 35 2.40 -19.65 4.90
CA ASN A 35 2.43 -19.41 3.45
C ASN A 35 1.48 -20.34 2.64
N ARG A 36 0.43 -20.86 3.27
CA ARG A 36 -0.60 -21.70 2.61
C ARG A 36 -1.63 -20.86 1.86
N ARG A 37 -1.84 -19.63 2.33
CA ARG A 37 -2.62 -18.60 1.65
C ARG A 37 -1.79 -17.33 1.55
N THR A 38 -2.00 -16.59 0.47
CA THR A 38 -1.39 -15.27 0.26
C THR A 38 -2.45 -14.23 0.61
N PRO A 39 -2.18 -13.32 1.57
CA PRO A 39 -3.09 -12.20 1.81
C PRO A 39 -3.16 -11.31 0.55
N ASP A 40 -4.33 -10.71 0.32
CA ASP A 40 -4.45 -9.67 -0.71
C ASP A 40 -3.70 -8.39 -0.28
N PHE A 41 -3.56 -7.45 -1.22
CA PHE A 41 -2.81 -6.21 -0.96
C PHE A 41 -3.36 -5.40 0.22
N ASN A 42 -4.69 -5.31 0.37
CA ASN A 42 -5.31 -4.58 1.48
C ASN A 42 -5.10 -5.30 2.81
N GLN A 43 -5.15 -6.63 2.79
CA GLN A 43 -4.87 -7.48 3.95
C GLN A 43 -3.41 -7.36 4.39
N CYS A 44 -2.46 -7.26 3.46
CA CYS A 44 -1.07 -6.99 3.82
C CYS A 44 -0.94 -5.73 4.67
N TRP A 45 -1.58 -4.63 4.27
CA TRP A 45 -1.58 -3.39 5.05
C TRP A 45 -2.30 -3.52 6.38
N LYS A 46 -3.45 -4.21 6.42
CA LYS A 46 -4.14 -4.50 7.69
C LYS A 46 -3.24 -5.25 8.66
N ILE A 47 -2.51 -6.26 8.20
CA ILE A 47 -1.58 -7.03 9.02
C ILE A 47 -0.46 -6.15 9.57
N VAL A 48 0.19 -5.34 8.74
CA VAL A 48 1.27 -4.42 9.19
C VAL A 48 0.72 -3.44 10.23
N ASN A 49 -0.42 -2.83 9.96
CA ASN A 49 -1.03 -1.85 10.85
C ASN A 49 -1.48 -2.49 12.18
N ALA A 50 -2.07 -3.68 12.13
CA ALA A 50 -2.48 -4.41 13.32
C ALA A 50 -1.27 -4.80 14.18
N LEU A 51 -0.20 -5.32 13.58
CA LEU A 51 1.04 -5.62 14.30
C LEU A 51 1.58 -4.37 14.99
N ASN A 52 1.60 -3.23 14.31
CA ASN A 52 2.09 -1.99 14.88
C ASN A 52 1.20 -1.45 16.01
N GLN A 53 -0.13 -1.55 15.86
CA GLN A 53 -1.08 -1.16 16.91
C GLN A 53 -0.96 -2.05 18.16
N LEU A 54 -0.61 -3.31 17.98
CA LEU A 54 -0.39 -4.27 19.07
C LEU A 54 1.03 -4.19 19.66
N GLY A 55 1.83 -3.19 19.27
CA GLY A 55 3.15 -2.90 19.86
C GLY A 55 4.37 -3.36 19.07
N ALA A 56 4.20 -3.84 17.83
CA ALA A 56 5.33 -4.02 16.92
C ALA A 56 5.80 -2.67 16.34
N HIS A 57 7.05 -2.63 15.90
CA HIS A 57 7.59 -1.53 15.10
C HIS A 57 8.15 -2.12 13.82
N CYS A 58 7.27 -2.40 12.87
CA CYS A 58 7.61 -3.05 11.60
C CYS A 58 7.06 -2.27 10.41
N SER A 59 7.81 -2.30 9.31
CA SER A 59 7.42 -1.79 8.01
C SER A 59 6.86 -2.90 7.12
N PHE A 60 6.31 -2.52 5.97
CA PHE A 60 5.82 -3.48 4.98
C PHE A 60 6.91 -4.46 4.55
N ASP A 61 8.13 -3.96 4.32
CA ASP A 61 9.27 -4.78 3.89
C ASP A 61 9.75 -5.75 4.98
N ASP A 62 9.56 -5.42 6.26
CA ASP A 62 9.89 -6.33 7.36
C ASP A 62 8.91 -7.51 7.41
N VAL A 63 7.62 -7.26 7.16
CA VAL A 63 6.59 -8.31 7.18
C VAL A 63 6.59 -9.12 5.88
N PHE A 64 6.77 -8.45 4.74
CA PHE A 64 6.69 -9.00 3.39
C PHE A 64 7.95 -8.67 2.57
N PRO A 65 9.13 -9.25 2.94
CA PRO A 65 10.38 -8.91 2.29
C PRO A 65 10.42 -9.38 0.83
N ASN A 66 10.95 -8.52 -0.05
CA ASN A 66 11.19 -8.86 -1.44
C ASN A 66 12.29 -9.94 -1.52
N PRO A 67 12.02 -11.14 -2.08
CA PRO A 67 13.02 -12.20 -2.17
C PRO A 67 14.24 -11.84 -3.05
N LYS A 68 14.10 -10.85 -3.94
CA LYS A 68 15.17 -10.39 -4.84
C LYS A 68 16.01 -9.24 -4.26
N HIS A 69 15.52 -8.57 -3.22
CA HIS A 69 16.23 -7.50 -2.53
C HIS A 69 16.31 -7.85 -1.05
N LYS A 70 17.41 -8.50 -0.64
CA LYS A 70 17.75 -8.57 0.77
C LYS A 70 18.18 -7.14 1.17
N ASN A 71 17.34 -6.44 1.93
CA ASN A 71 17.60 -5.08 2.36
C ASN A 71 18.92 -5.01 3.15
N SER A 72 19.99 -4.58 2.47
CA SER A 72 21.22 -4.10 3.06
C SER A 72 21.06 -2.62 3.38
N LEU A 73 20.17 -2.25 4.31
CA LEU A 73 20.06 -0.87 4.77
C LEU A 73 20.48 -0.80 6.24
N THR A 74 21.80 -0.72 6.40
CA THR A 74 22.44 -0.14 7.57
C THR A 74 21.92 1.27 7.80
N THR A 75 21.59 1.58 9.06
CA THR A 75 21.45 2.92 9.61
C THR A 75 22.40 3.91 8.93
N SER A 76 21.87 4.83 8.13
CA SER A 76 22.60 6.04 7.75
C SER A 76 21.84 7.24 8.32
N LYS A 77 22.52 7.84 9.31
CA LYS A 77 22.59 9.24 9.77
C LYS A 77 21.51 10.27 9.35
N PRO A 78 21.27 11.31 10.17
CA PRO A 78 20.34 12.40 9.82
C PRO A 78 20.81 13.12 8.54
N LEU A 79 19.90 13.32 7.59
CA LEU A 79 20.12 14.12 6.39
C LEU A 79 20.01 15.61 6.74
N ASP A 80 21.06 16.16 7.34
CA ASP A 80 21.31 17.61 7.29
C ASP A 80 22.11 17.92 6.01
N GLY A 81 21.43 18.25 4.91
CA GLY A 81 22.08 18.83 3.74
C GLY A 81 21.34 18.67 2.40
N PRO A 82 21.43 19.64 1.47
CA PRO A 82 20.50 19.75 0.34
C PRO A 82 21.04 19.14 -0.99
N TYR A 83 20.20 18.32 -1.64
CA TYR A 83 20.20 17.95 -3.08
C TYR A 83 21.30 16.94 -3.57
N GLN A 84 21.08 15.97 -4.49
CA GLN A 84 20.63 16.14 -5.88
C GLN A 84 20.00 14.91 -6.59
N LYS A 85 18.98 15.23 -7.42
CA LYS A 85 18.58 14.81 -8.79
C LYS A 85 18.95 13.42 -9.36
N VAL A 86 17.93 12.76 -9.94
CA VAL A 86 18.09 11.76 -11.02
C VAL A 86 17.21 12.14 -12.20
N THR A 87 17.78 12.02 -13.39
CA THR A 87 17.40 12.55 -14.70
C THR A 87 16.29 11.76 -15.39
N THR A 88 15.47 12.48 -16.16
CA THR A 88 14.42 12.01 -17.08
C THR A 88 15.00 11.27 -18.29
N ASN A 89 14.31 10.21 -18.74
CA ASN A 89 14.34 9.77 -20.15
C ASN A 89 12.94 9.95 -20.74
N GLU A 90 12.78 11.05 -21.48
CA GLU A 90 11.64 11.33 -22.35
C GLU A 90 11.85 10.63 -23.71
N SER A 91 11.01 9.67 -24.06
CA SER A 91 10.68 9.36 -25.46
C SER A 91 9.40 8.53 -25.53
N ASP A 92 8.25 9.18 -25.32
CA ASP A 92 7.07 8.98 -26.17
C ASP A 92 6.06 10.09 -25.88
N GLN A 93 6.18 11.15 -26.68
CA GLN A 93 5.20 12.23 -26.76
C GLN A 93 3.97 11.74 -27.50
N HIS A 94 2.80 11.79 -26.85
CA HIS A 94 1.56 12.09 -27.56
C HIS A 94 0.88 13.28 -26.88
N PRO A 95 0.65 14.39 -27.61
CA PRO A 95 0.25 15.66 -27.01
C PRO A 95 -1.22 15.63 -26.56
N ARG A 96 -1.45 15.98 -25.29
CA ARG A 96 -2.76 16.44 -24.81
C ARG A 96 -3.05 17.80 -25.45
N LYS A 97 -4.04 17.88 -26.35
CA LYS A 97 -4.57 19.17 -26.83
C LYS A 97 -5.50 19.76 -25.77
N ASN A 98 -5.16 20.96 -25.30
CA ASN A 98 -5.97 21.76 -24.39
C ASN A 98 -7.15 22.43 -25.13
N ARG A 99 -8.35 22.26 -24.56
CA ARG A 99 -9.42 23.24 -24.28
C ARG A 99 -9.49 24.51 -25.16
N GLU A 100 -10.54 24.62 -25.98
CA GLU A 100 -11.02 25.91 -26.51
C GLU A 100 -12.47 26.12 -26.06
N LEU A 101 -12.69 27.09 -25.17
CA LEU A 101 -14.01 27.63 -24.88
C LEU A 101 -14.49 28.39 -26.12
N LYS A 102 -15.71 28.11 -26.60
CA LYS A 102 -16.47 29.05 -27.40
C LYS A 102 -17.85 29.22 -26.78
N ASP A 103 -18.01 30.34 -26.10
CA ASP A 103 -19.31 30.96 -25.86
C ASP A 103 -20.00 31.25 -27.20
N LYS A 104 -21.31 30.97 -27.31
CA LYS A 104 -22.39 31.93 -27.63
C LYS A 104 -23.73 31.27 -28.03
N PRO A 105 -24.85 32.00 -28.02
CA PRO A 105 -26.11 31.51 -27.43
C PRO A 105 -27.31 31.39 -28.40
N HIS A 106 -28.45 30.98 -27.81
CA HIS A 106 -29.86 31.24 -28.17
C HIS A 106 -30.59 30.33 -29.16
N GLY A 107 -31.87 30.06 -28.83
CA GLY A 107 -32.91 29.53 -29.72
C GLY A 107 -33.56 28.23 -29.21
N ARG A 108 -34.49 28.24 -28.25
CA ARG A 108 -35.96 28.43 -28.37
C ARG A 108 -36.69 27.35 -29.20
N HIS A 109 -37.75 26.81 -28.58
CA HIS A 109 -38.90 26.08 -29.12
C HIS A 109 -38.76 24.55 -29.16
N GLY A 110 -39.73 23.74 -28.69
CA GLY A 110 -41.11 24.04 -28.35
C GLY A 110 -41.75 22.94 -27.49
N ARG A 111 -42.84 23.35 -26.85
CA ARG A 111 -43.84 22.50 -26.20
C ARG A 111 -44.50 21.60 -27.23
N THR A 112 -44.80 20.36 -26.85
CA THR A 112 -46.07 19.73 -27.26
C THR A 112 -46.57 18.87 -26.11
N ALA A 113 -47.76 19.22 -25.62
CA ALA A 113 -48.60 18.42 -24.75
C ALA A 113 -49.36 17.38 -25.60
N VAL A 114 -49.60 16.19 -25.05
CA VAL A 114 -50.93 15.61 -24.72
C VAL A 114 -50.72 14.30 -23.97
#